data_AF-A0A966RP12-F1
#
_entry.id   AF-A0A966RP12-F1
#
_cell.length_a   1.000
_cell.length_b   1.000
_cell.length_c   1.000
_cell.angle_alpha   90.00
_cell.angle_beta   90.00
_cell.angle_gamma   90.00
#
_symmetry.space_group_name_H-M   'P 1'
#
loop_
_entity.id
_entity.type
_entity.pdbx_description
1 polymer ?
#
loop_
_entity_poly.entity_id
_entity_poly.type
_entity_poly.pdbx_seq_one_letter_code
_entity_poly.pdbx_strand_id
1 'polypeptide(L)'
;FLGVDNRLLLANLLADPHRLRGVAVVSPSIRPEELRVLHTMGIRGLRLNLSGVSHDLSDWQGRASLWDSLLEMGWHIEIHTDRGALPGVIASLPSSLHLVIDHMAKPGRADLDDPTIKLLERLTAKRVTIKLSGAYRLHGVDAASLVSSFYQVLGPSALIWGSDWPCTNFEHYANYADLLSALEAWLPVNCLDEILTTNPMRLYWQ
;
A
#
# COMPACT_ATOMS: atom_id res chain seq x y z
N PHE A 1 -10.25 8.63 11.10
CA PHE A 1 -10.51 7.70 9.99
C PHE A 1 -11.98 7.29 10.01
N LEU A 2 -12.58 7.01 8.84
CA LEU A 2 -14.02 6.69 8.71
C LEU A 2 -14.37 5.24 9.11
N GLY A 3 -13.40 4.47 9.60
CA GLY A 3 -13.60 3.06 9.96
C GLY A 3 -14.04 2.24 8.75
N VAL A 4 -15.03 1.37 8.96
CA VAL A 4 -15.59 0.49 7.91
C VAL A 4 -16.68 1.16 7.07
N ASP A 5 -16.97 2.45 7.29
CA ASP A 5 -17.92 3.20 6.47
C ASP A 5 -17.27 3.65 5.15
N ASN A 6 -17.50 2.87 4.10
CA ASN A 6 -16.96 3.13 2.77
C ASN A 6 -17.93 3.94 1.88
N ARG A 7 -19.06 4.45 2.38
CA ARG A 7 -20.11 5.05 1.52
C ARG A 7 -19.60 6.22 0.70
N LEU A 8 -18.79 7.11 1.28
CA LEU A 8 -18.19 8.23 0.55
C LEU A 8 -17.21 7.76 -0.52
N LEU A 9 -16.35 6.79 -0.20
CA LEU A 9 -15.43 6.19 -1.16
C LEU A 9 -16.22 5.62 -2.35
N LEU A 10 -17.19 4.75 -2.07
CA LEU A 10 -18.01 4.08 -3.08
C LEU A 10 -18.79 5.06 -3.96
N ALA A 11 -19.36 6.12 -3.38
CA ALA A 11 -20.03 7.16 -4.15
C ALA A 11 -19.10 7.85 -5.16
N ASN A 12 -17.84 8.12 -4.78
CA ASN A 12 -16.85 8.71 -5.68
C ASN A 12 -16.40 7.73 -6.77
N LEU A 13 -16.19 6.45 -6.44
CA LEU A 13 -15.82 5.44 -7.44
C LEU A 13 -16.90 5.27 -8.51
N LEU A 14 -18.18 5.28 -8.10
CA LEU A 14 -19.31 5.19 -9.03
C LEU A 14 -19.49 6.45 -9.88
N ALA A 15 -19.08 7.61 -9.38
CA ALA A 15 -19.14 8.87 -10.11
C ALA A 15 -18.10 8.96 -11.24
N ASP A 16 -16.94 8.32 -11.09
CA ASP A 16 -15.88 8.30 -12.12
C ASP A 16 -15.18 6.91 -12.22
N PRO A 17 -15.91 5.87 -12.68
CA PRO A 17 -15.44 4.49 -12.68
C PRO A 17 -14.35 4.21 -13.72
N HIS A 18 -14.06 5.16 -14.62
CA HIS A 18 -12.98 5.06 -15.60
C HIS A 18 -11.65 5.62 -15.09
N ARG A 19 -11.68 6.44 -14.03
CA ARG A 19 -10.47 7.06 -13.45
C ARG A 19 -10.20 6.63 -12.03
N LEU A 20 -11.21 6.17 -11.30
CA LEU A 20 -11.08 5.84 -9.88
C LEU A 20 -11.22 4.34 -9.60
N ARG A 21 -10.32 3.86 -8.72
CA ARG A 21 -10.38 2.56 -8.05
C ARG A 21 -10.11 2.78 -6.58
N GLY A 22 -10.65 1.90 -5.74
CA GLY A 22 -10.59 2.07 -4.29
C GLY A 22 -10.02 0.87 -3.56
N VAL A 23 -9.58 1.15 -2.34
CA VAL A 23 -9.19 0.15 -1.35
C VAL A 23 -10.06 0.38 -0.13
N ALA A 24 -10.84 -0.64 0.26
CA ALA A 24 -11.84 -0.52 1.31
C ALA A 24 -11.29 -0.92 2.69
N VAL A 25 -11.87 -0.38 3.75
CA VAL A 25 -11.67 -0.90 5.11
C VAL A 25 -12.92 -1.69 5.49
N VAL A 26 -12.76 -2.93 5.95
CA VAL A 26 -13.88 -3.83 6.22
C VAL A 26 -13.71 -4.52 7.57
N SER A 27 -14.82 -5.01 8.13
CA SER A 27 -14.78 -5.86 9.31
C SER A 27 -14.14 -7.22 8.96
N PRO A 28 -13.38 -7.86 9.87
CA PRO A 28 -12.95 -9.25 9.70
C PRO A 28 -14.10 -10.24 9.48
N SER A 29 -15.32 -9.88 9.88
CA SER A 29 -16.53 -10.68 9.69
C SER A 29 -17.21 -10.51 8.32
N ILE A 30 -16.65 -9.68 7.41
CA ILE A 30 -17.22 -9.50 6.08
C ILE A 30 -17.31 -10.82 5.32
N ARG A 31 -18.39 -11.01 4.56
CA ARG A 31 -18.60 -12.23 3.79
C ARG A 31 -18.04 -12.10 2.36
N PRO A 32 -17.56 -13.20 1.74
CA PRO A 32 -17.12 -13.22 0.35
C PRO A 32 -18.10 -12.59 -0.66
N GLU A 33 -19.41 -12.77 -0.45
CA GLU A 33 -20.44 -12.19 -1.33
C GLU A 33 -20.42 -10.66 -1.32
N GLU A 34 -20.16 -10.06 -0.16
CA GLU A 34 -20.08 -8.61 0.00
C GLU A 34 -18.83 -8.05 -0.68
N LEU A 35 -17.72 -8.81 -0.68
CA LEU A 35 -16.52 -8.44 -1.43
C LEU A 35 -16.77 -8.41 -2.95
N ARG A 36 -17.52 -9.37 -3.48
CA ARG A 36 -17.90 -9.37 -4.90
C ARG A 36 -18.73 -8.14 -5.27
N VAL A 37 -19.62 -7.69 -4.39
CA VAL A 37 -20.35 -6.43 -4.59
C VAL A 37 -19.40 -5.23 -4.57
N LEU A 38 -18.47 -5.17 -3.62
CA LEU A 38 -17.46 -4.10 -3.58
C LEU A 38 -16.58 -4.10 -4.85
N HIS A 39 -16.29 -5.27 -5.42
CA HIS A 39 -15.54 -5.39 -6.67
C HIS A 39 -16.26 -4.72 -7.84
N THR A 40 -17.57 -4.94 -7.99
CA THR A 40 -18.36 -4.29 -9.06
C THR A 40 -18.46 -2.77 -8.89
N MET A 41 -18.29 -2.28 -7.66
CA MET A 41 -18.23 -0.85 -7.34
C MET A 41 -16.83 -0.24 -7.50
N GLY A 42 -15.84 -1.00 -7.95
CA GLY A 42 -14.49 -0.50 -8.24
C GLY A 42 -13.47 -0.68 -7.11
N ILE A 43 -13.78 -1.43 -6.05
CA ILE A 43 -12.79 -1.81 -5.03
C ILE A 43 -11.84 -2.88 -5.61
N ARG A 44 -10.56 -2.79 -5.25
CA ARG A 44 -9.46 -3.65 -5.73
C ARG A 44 -8.53 -4.15 -4.64
N GLY A 45 -8.86 -3.87 -3.38
CA GLY A 45 -8.10 -4.31 -2.24
C GLY A 45 -8.76 -3.95 -0.92
N LEU A 46 -8.22 -4.50 0.16
CA LEU A 46 -8.58 -4.15 1.53
C LEU A 46 -7.41 -3.47 2.22
N ARG A 47 -7.69 -2.49 3.09
CA ARG A 47 -6.66 -1.79 3.86
C ARG A 47 -6.67 -2.19 5.33
N LEU A 48 -5.53 -2.66 5.81
CA LEU A 48 -5.20 -2.82 7.23
C LEU A 48 -4.42 -1.59 7.69
N ASN A 49 -5.15 -0.59 8.19
CA ASN A 49 -4.55 0.61 8.78
C ASN A 49 -4.29 0.39 10.27
N LEU A 50 -3.06 -0.01 10.58
CA LEU A 50 -2.58 -0.40 11.92
C LEU A 50 -1.67 0.67 12.55
N SER A 51 -1.60 1.88 12.01
CA SER A 51 -0.76 2.93 12.59
C SER A 51 -1.40 3.53 13.84
N GLY A 52 -0.64 3.59 14.93
CA GLY A 52 -1.08 4.08 16.23
C GLY A 52 -2.06 3.14 16.96
N VAL A 53 -2.21 1.90 16.49
CA VAL A 53 -3.08 0.87 17.07
C VAL A 53 -2.36 -0.48 17.11
N SER A 54 -3.02 -1.51 17.65
CA SER A 54 -2.46 -2.87 17.72
C SER A 54 -2.11 -3.42 16.33
N HIS A 55 -0.95 -4.06 16.21
CA HIS A 55 -0.54 -4.85 15.04
C HIS A 55 -0.98 -6.32 15.12
N ASP A 56 -1.76 -6.69 16.14
CA ASP A 56 -2.33 -8.02 16.27
C ASP A 56 -3.41 -8.26 15.20
N LEU A 57 -3.23 -9.32 14.42
CA LEU A 57 -4.16 -9.75 13.36
C LEU A 57 -4.94 -11.01 13.73
N SER A 58 -5.06 -11.35 15.02
CA SER A 58 -5.77 -12.55 15.48
C SER A 58 -7.21 -12.65 14.96
N ASP A 59 -7.93 -11.53 14.83
CA ASP A 59 -9.30 -11.50 14.27
C ASP A 59 -9.38 -11.91 12.78
N TRP A 60 -8.25 -11.83 12.09
CA TRP A 60 -8.09 -12.21 10.68
C TRP A 60 -7.57 -13.65 10.52
N GLN A 61 -7.16 -14.31 11.60
CA GLN A 61 -6.74 -15.71 11.55
C GLN A 61 -7.93 -16.61 11.21
N GLY A 62 -7.66 -17.69 10.46
CA GLY A 62 -8.70 -18.65 10.06
C GLY A 62 -9.66 -18.16 8.97
N ARG A 63 -9.47 -16.95 8.42
CA ARG A 63 -10.28 -16.38 7.33
C ARG A 63 -9.87 -16.89 5.94
N ALA A 64 -9.61 -18.19 5.80
CA ALA A 64 -9.13 -18.79 4.55
C ALA A 64 -10.02 -18.43 3.34
N SER A 65 -11.34 -18.57 3.49
CA SER A 65 -12.29 -18.24 2.42
C SER A 65 -12.26 -16.76 1.99
N LEU A 66 -11.94 -15.85 2.91
CA LEU A 66 -11.75 -14.44 2.60
C LEU A 66 -10.49 -14.24 1.74
N TRP A 67 -9.38 -14.87 2.14
CA TRP A 67 -8.13 -14.81 1.41
C TRP A 67 -8.25 -15.42 0.01
N ASP A 68 -8.92 -16.56 -0.11
CA ASP A 68 -9.21 -17.20 -1.39
C ASP A 68 -10.03 -16.27 -2.30
N SER A 69 -11.05 -15.59 -1.75
CA SER A 69 -11.85 -14.61 -2.50
C SER A 69 -11.00 -13.43 -2.99
N LEU A 70 -10.05 -12.95 -2.17
CA LEU A 70 -9.13 -11.90 -2.58
C LEU A 70 -8.23 -12.36 -3.72
N LEU A 71 -7.69 -13.57 -3.64
CA LEU A 71 -6.85 -14.16 -4.68
C LEU A 71 -7.60 -14.35 -5.99
N GLU A 72 -8.83 -14.88 -5.94
CA GLU A 72 -9.69 -15.08 -7.11
C GLU A 72 -10.01 -13.76 -7.84
N MET A 73 -10.18 -12.67 -7.09
CA MET A 73 -10.46 -11.34 -7.65
C MET A 73 -9.19 -10.55 -8.02
N GLY A 74 -8.00 -11.09 -7.78
CA GLY A 74 -6.73 -10.38 -7.97
C GLY A 74 -6.53 -9.19 -7.01
N TRP A 75 -7.20 -9.21 -5.85
CA TRP A 75 -7.11 -8.15 -4.85
C TRP A 75 -5.82 -8.22 -4.02
N HIS A 76 -5.39 -7.06 -3.54
CA HIS A 76 -4.28 -6.93 -2.61
C HIS A 76 -4.74 -6.58 -1.19
N ILE A 77 -3.85 -6.79 -0.23
CA ILE A 77 -3.95 -6.18 1.10
C ILE A 77 -3.00 -4.98 1.17
N GLU A 78 -3.56 -3.81 1.39
CA GLU A 78 -2.81 -2.58 1.67
C GLU A 78 -2.53 -2.48 3.17
N ILE A 79 -1.27 -2.25 3.56
CA ILE A 79 -0.82 -2.29 4.95
C ILE A 79 -0.18 -0.96 5.32
N HIS A 80 -0.65 -0.37 6.41
CA HIS A 80 -0.02 0.78 7.06
C HIS A 80 0.28 0.44 8.51
N THR A 81 1.55 0.35 8.90
CA THR A 81 1.98 0.00 10.27
C THR A 81 2.67 1.16 10.95
N ASP A 82 3.05 1.03 12.23
CA ASP A 82 4.03 1.93 12.84
C ASP A 82 5.45 1.62 12.39
N ARG A 83 6.39 2.52 12.74
CA ARG A 83 7.79 2.44 12.31
C ARG A 83 8.41 1.11 12.74
N GLY A 84 8.98 0.38 11.78
CA GLY A 84 9.66 -0.91 12.02
C GLY A 84 8.76 -2.09 12.39
N ALA A 85 7.42 -1.91 12.44
CA ALA A 85 6.48 -2.96 12.83
C ALA A 85 6.10 -3.91 11.67
N LEU A 86 6.39 -3.51 10.43
CA LEU A 86 5.99 -4.25 9.23
C LEU A 86 6.36 -5.75 9.24
N PRO A 87 7.57 -6.15 9.70
CA PRO A 87 7.93 -7.57 9.67
C PRO A 87 7.01 -8.49 10.46
N GLY A 88 6.53 -8.05 11.62
CA GLY A 88 5.59 -8.83 12.43
C GLY A 88 4.25 -9.00 11.71
N VAL A 89 3.73 -7.94 11.10
CA VAL A 89 2.45 -7.95 10.38
C VAL A 89 2.49 -8.86 9.16
N ILE A 90 3.54 -8.78 8.34
CA ILE A 90 3.68 -9.63 7.15
C ILE A 90 3.78 -11.12 7.54
N ALA A 91 4.43 -11.44 8.65
CA ALA A 91 4.56 -12.81 9.13
C ALA A 91 3.21 -13.45 9.51
N SER A 92 2.22 -12.63 9.87
CA SER A 92 0.86 -13.10 10.22
C SER A 92 -0.08 -13.24 9.01
N LEU A 93 0.35 -12.85 7.81
CA LEU A 93 -0.47 -12.90 6.59
C LEU A 93 -0.06 -14.08 5.68
N PRO A 94 -1.02 -14.72 4.99
CA PRO A 94 -0.72 -15.76 4.01
C PRO A 94 0.30 -15.32 2.96
N SER A 95 1.21 -16.22 2.59
CA SER A 95 2.28 -15.92 1.63
C SER A 95 1.81 -15.74 0.19
N SER A 96 0.61 -16.21 -0.13
CA SER A 96 -0.03 -16.07 -1.44
C SER A 96 -0.59 -14.67 -1.72
N LEU A 97 -0.90 -13.89 -0.68
CA LEU A 97 -1.49 -12.56 -0.86
C LEU A 97 -0.47 -11.58 -1.44
N HIS A 98 -0.91 -10.80 -2.42
CA HIS A 98 -0.17 -9.61 -2.84
C HIS A 98 -0.37 -8.50 -1.81
N LEU A 99 0.73 -7.87 -1.40
CA LEU A 99 0.75 -6.85 -0.35
C LEU A 99 1.16 -5.51 -0.95
N VAL A 100 0.44 -4.45 -0.60
CA VAL A 100 0.81 -3.07 -0.91
C VAL A 100 1.17 -2.38 0.38
N ILE A 101 2.38 -1.83 0.48
CA ILE A 101 2.89 -1.26 1.72
C ILE A 101 2.85 0.26 1.63
N ASP A 102 2.11 0.89 2.54
CA ASP A 102 1.93 2.33 2.56
C ASP A 102 3.19 3.07 3.03
N HIS A 103 3.31 4.31 2.55
CA HIS A 103 4.22 5.34 3.04
C HIS A 103 5.67 4.87 3.22
N MET A 104 6.20 4.25 2.16
CA MET A 104 7.60 3.81 2.10
C MET A 104 7.97 2.83 3.24
N ALA A 105 7.02 1.98 3.67
CA ALA A 105 7.19 0.94 4.68
C ALA A 105 7.62 1.39 6.09
N LYS A 106 7.93 2.68 6.28
CA LYS A 106 8.40 3.31 7.53
C LYS A 106 9.44 2.47 8.29
N PRO A 107 10.59 2.15 7.67
CA PRO A 107 11.66 1.42 8.37
C PRO A 107 12.27 2.24 9.52
N GLY A 108 13.06 1.57 10.35
CA GLY A 108 13.87 2.22 11.37
C GLY A 108 14.97 3.09 10.76
N ARG A 109 15.50 2.71 9.60
CA ARG A 109 16.60 3.39 8.92
C ARG A 109 16.60 3.09 7.42
N ALA A 110 17.25 3.94 6.63
CA ALA A 110 17.39 3.77 5.19
C ALA A 110 18.67 2.98 4.86
N ASP A 111 18.85 1.80 5.45
CA ASP A 111 19.95 0.90 5.10
C ASP A 111 19.49 -0.56 4.96
N LEU A 112 20.28 -1.35 4.24
CA LEU A 112 19.99 -2.75 3.96
C LEU A 112 20.01 -3.64 5.21
N ASP A 113 20.51 -3.15 6.33
CA ASP A 113 20.54 -3.89 7.58
C ASP A 113 19.25 -3.73 8.41
N ASP A 114 18.39 -2.76 8.08
CA ASP A 114 17.07 -2.58 8.69
C ASP A 114 16.22 -3.86 8.56
N PRO A 115 15.57 -4.32 9.65
CA PRO A 115 14.73 -5.52 9.61
C PRO A 115 13.62 -5.48 8.54
N THR A 116 13.08 -4.28 8.26
CA THR A 116 12.05 -4.08 7.23
C THR A 116 12.64 -4.32 5.84
N ILE A 117 13.81 -3.72 5.56
CA ILE A 117 14.45 -3.83 4.24
C ILE A 117 14.97 -5.25 4.01
N LYS A 118 15.57 -5.89 5.03
CA LYS A 118 15.98 -7.31 4.99
C LYS A 118 14.82 -8.25 4.74
N LEU A 119 13.64 -7.97 5.31
CA LEU A 119 12.46 -8.75 5.01
C LEU A 119 12.07 -8.59 3.54
N LEU A 120 11.99 -7.35 3.05
CA LEU A 120 11.59 -7.07 1.67
C LEU A 120 12.52 -7.74 0.66
N GLU A 121 13.84 -7.73 0.89
CA GLU A 121 14.84 -8.43 0.06
C GLU A 121 14.56 -9.94 -0.08
N ARG A 122 13.98 -10.57 0.96
CA ARG A 122 13.64 -12.01 0.95
C ARG A 122 12.30 -12.31 0.29
N LEU A 123 11.47 -11.29 0.07
CA LEU A 123 10.19 -11.43 -0.59
C LEU A 123 10.37 -11.29 -2.10
N THR A 124 9.57 -12.02 -2.88
CA THR A 124 9.59 -11.85 -4.33
C THR A 124 8.95 -10.51 -4.69
N ALA A 125 9.46 -9.84 -5.73
CA ALA A 125 8.84 -8.61 -6.27
C ALA A 125 7.38 -8.81 -6.72
N LYS A 126 6.96 -10.08 -6.95
CA LYS A 126 5.56 -10.42 -7.25
C LYS A 126 4.65 -10.38 -6.02
N ARG A 127 5.19 -10.50 -4.81
CA ARG A 127 4.42 -10.53 -3.56
C ARG A 127 4.19 -9.15 -2.98
N VAL A 128 5.09 -8.19 -3.19
CA VAL A 128 5.03 -6.89 -2.52
C VAL A 128 5.17 -5.75 -3.50
N THR A 129 4.33 -4.73 -3.31
CA THR A 129 4.44 -3.40 -3.91
C THR A 129 4.65 -2.36 -2.80
N ILE A 130 5.60 -1.43 -2.96
CA ILE A 130 5.81 -0.30 -2.04
C ILE A 130 5.21 0.97 -2.64
N LYS A 131 4.40 1.69 -1.84
CA LYS A 131 3.97 3.04 -2.17
C LYS A 131 5.02 4.06 -1.77
N LEU A 132 5.68 4.65 -2.76
CA LEU A 132 6.49 5.85 -2.65
C LEU A 132 5.55 7.04 -2.38
N SER A 133 5.21 7.26 -1.12
CA SER A 133 4.24 8.26 -0.68
C SER A 133 4.56 8.69 0.74
N GLY A 134 4.02 9.83 1.20
CA GLY A 134 4.08 10.21 2.60
C GLY A 134 5.49 10.32 3.19
N ALA A 135 6.49 10.76 2.42
CA ALA A 135 7.88 10.87 2.87
C ALA A 135 8.05 11.76 4.13
N TYR A 136 7.18 12.77 4.30
CA TYR A 136 7.10 13.60 5.51
C TYR A 136 6.71 12.82 6.78
N ARG A 137 6.25 11.55 6.66
CA ARG A 137 5.93 10.65 7.76
C ARG A 137 7.10 9.74 8.19
N LEU A 138 8.29 9.91 7.59
CA LEU A 138 9.44 9.02 7.80
C LEU A 138 10.27 9.31 9.06
N HIS A 139 9.90 10.32 9.87
CA HIS A 139 10.58 10.64 11.13
C HIS A 139 12.11 10.78 11.02
N GLY A 140 12.57 11.49 9.98
CA GLY A 140 13.98 11.79 9.75
C GLY A 140 14.76 10.73 8.97
N VAL A 141 14.12 9.64 8.56
CA VAL A 141 14.72 8.70 7.59
C VAL A 141 14.74 9.35 6.20
N ASP A 142 15.91 9.36 5.57
CA ASP A 142 16.10 9.95 4.25
C ASP A 142 15.36 9.18 3.15
N ALA A 143 14.43 9.86 2.48
CA ALA A 143 13.56 9.25 1.47
C ALA A 143 14.34 8.78 0.23
N ALA A 144 15.33 9.54 -0.23
CA ALA A 144 16.10 9.22 -1.42
C ALA A 144 16.92 7.93 -1.23
N SER A 145 17.64 7.82 -0.12
CA SER A 145 18.39 6.62 0.27
C SER A 145 17.47 5.40 0.44
N LEU A 146 16.26 5.62 0.93
CA LEU A 146 15.28 4.56 1.11
C LEU A 146 14.71 4.07 -0.24
N VAL A 147 14.39 4.99 -1.16
CA VAL A 147 14.00 4.64 -2.53
C VAL A 147 15.11 3.84 -3.21
N SER A 148 16.37 4.27 -3.09
CA SER A 148 17.52 3.54 -3.63
C SER A 148 17.60 2.11 -3.07
N SER A 149 17.35 1.95 -1.77
CA SER A 149 17.34 0.63 -1.12
C SER A 149 16.21 -0.26 -1.65
N PHE A 150 14.99 0.27 -1.80
CA PHE A 150 13.88 -0.48 -2.38
C PHE A 150 14.09 -0.83 -3.85
N TYR A 151 14.64 0.10 -4.63
CA TYR A 151 15.00 -0.15 -6.01
C TYR A 151 16.03 -1.29 -6.12
N GLN A 152 17.04 -1.30 -5.23
CA GLN A 152 18.05 -2.36 -5.19
C GLN A 152 17.46 -3.74 -4.84
N VAL A 153 16.60 -3.81 -3.82
CA VAL A 153 16.15 -5.11 -3.28
C VAL A 153 14.89 -5.67 -3.97
N LEU A 154 14.05 -4.83 -4.57
CA LEU A 154 12.79 -5.23 -5.19
C LEU A 154 12.71 -4.92 -6.70
N GLY A 155 13.49 -3.94 -7.17
CA GLY A 155 13.39 -3.40 -8.52
C GLY A 155 12.19 -2.46 -8.74
N PRO A 156 12.16 -1.72 -9.87
CA PRO A 156 11.15 -0.70 -10.15
C PRO A 156 9.73 -1.27 -10.29
N SER A 157 9.59 -2.50 -10.77
CA SER A 157 8.28 -3.17 -10.97
C SER A 157 7.45 -3.35 -9.69
N ALA A 158 8.09 -3.27 -8.52
CA ALA A 158 7.47 -3.36 -7.21
C ALA A 158 7.19 -1.98 -6.58
N LEU A 159 7.37 -0.89 -7.32
CA LEU A 159 7.20 0.48 -6.80
C LEU A 159 6.04 1.18 -7.49
N ILE A 160 5.21 1.86 -6.70
CA ILE A 160 4.19 2.79 -7.21
C ILE A 160 4.30 4.10 -6.44
N TRP A 161 3.81 5.20 -6.99
CA TRP A 161 3.76 6.48 -6.28
C TRP A 161 2.33 6.87 -5.91
N GLY A 162 2.20 7.63 -4.82
CA GLY A 162 0.96 8.29 -4.45
C GLY A 162 1.24 9.57 -3.66
N SER A 163 0.40 10.59 -3.83
CA SER A 163 0.58 11.88 -3.15
C SER A 163 0.28 11.82 -1.65
N ASP A 164 -0.51 10.84 -1.20
CA ASP A 164 -1.13 10.84 0.15
C ASP A 164 -1.98 12.10 0.41
N TRP A 165 -2.53 12.72 -0.64
CA TRP A 165 -3.38 13.91 -0.51
C TRP A 165 -4.63 13.60 0.34
N PRO A 166 -5.06 14.49 1.26
CA PRO A 166 -4.61 15.88 1.48
C PRO A 166 -3.48 16.03 2.52
N CYS A 167 -2.66 15.00 2.70
CA CYS A 167 -1.58 14.96 3.67
C CYS A 167 -2.10 15.15 5.10
N THR A 168 -3.15 14.42 5.49
CA THR A 168 -3.85 14.60 6.77
C THR A 168 -2.88 14.62 7.97
N ASN A 169 -3.06 15.61 8.85
CA ASN A 169 -2.19 16.01 9.98
C ASN A 169 -0.83 16.62 9.59
N PHE A 170 -0.60 16.84 8.29
CA PHE A 170 0.61 17.33 7.66
C PHE A 170 0.24 18.24 6.47
N GLU A 171 -0.86 18.99 6.57
CA GLU A 171 -1.48 19.74 5.47
C GLU A 171 -0.54 20.78 4.87
N HIS A 172 0.45 21.25 5.62
CA HIS A 172 1.49 22.16 5.15
C HIS A 172 2.43 21.51 4.11
N TYR A 173 2.45 20.19 3.99
CA TYR A 173 3.12 19.46 2.90
C TYR A 173 2.22 19.21 1.69
N ALA A 174 0.94 19.62 1.71
CA ALA A 174 -0.05 19.31 0.67
C ALA A 174 0.11 20.16 -0.60
N ASN A 175 1.31 20.15 -1.18
CA ASN A 175 1.57 20.68 -2.52
C ASN A 175 1.86 19.50 -3.47
N TYR A 176 0.92 19.22 -4.37
CA TYR A 176 1.04 18.08 -5.29
C TYR A 176 2.27 18.18 -6.20
N ALA A 177 2.61 19.38 -6.68
CA ALA A 177 3.76 19.58 -7.56
C ALA A 177 5.06 19.27 -6.81
N ASP A 178 5.21 19.76 -5.57
CA ASP A 178 6.40 19.50 -4.75
C ASP A 178 6.54 18.01 -4.42
N LEU A 179 5.43 17.32 -4.13
CA LEU A 179 5.40 15.89 -3.86
C LEU A 179 5.81 15.05 -5.08
N LEU A 180 5.39 15.47 -6.28
CA LEU A 180 5.77 14.81 -7.54
C LEU A 180 7.24 15.10 -7.90
N SER A 181 7.68 16.36 -7.77
CA SER A 181 9.09 16.72 -8.00
C SER A 181 10.04 16.03 -7.02
N ALA A 182 9.61 15.76 -5.79
CA ALA A 182 10.39 14.96 -4.84
C ALA A 182 10.59 13.52 -5.35
N LEU A 183 9.55 12.88 -5.89
CA LEU A 183 9.67 11.55 -6.51
C LEU A 183 10.67 11.56 -7.67
N GLU A 184 10.54 12.53 -8.58
CA GLU A 184 11.41 12.68 -9.75
C GLU A 184 12.88 12.84 -9.35
N ALA A 185 13.15 13.50 -8.22
CA ALA A 185 14.49 13.67 -7.69
C ALA A 185 15.07 12.38 -7.06
N TRP A 186 14.25 11.43 -6.63
CA TRP A 186 14.71 10.18 -6.00
C TRP A 186 15.02 9.07 -7.01
N LEU A 187 14.46 9.12 -8.21
CA LEU A 187 14.44 8.02 -9.15
C LEU A 187 15.20 8.31 -10.45
N PRO A 188 15.80 7.29 -11.09
CA PRO A 188 16.24 7.39 -12.48
C PRO A 188 15.07 7.70 -13.43
N VAL A 189 15.30 8.56 -14.44
CA VAL A 189 14.26 9.00 -15.39
C VAL A 189 13.59 7.83 -16.14
N ASN A 190 14.33 6.75 -16.42
CA ASN A 190 13.85 5.63 -17.22
C ASN A 190 12.84 4.71 -16.51
N CYS A 191 12.56 4.92 -15.21
CA CYS A 191 11.60 4.11 -14.45
C CYS A 191 10.35 4.87 -14.00
N LEU A 192 10.27 6.18 -14.25
CA LEU A 192 9.14 7.00 -13.80
C LEU A 192 7.81 6.56 -14.41
N ASP A 193 7.75 6.30 -15.72
CA ASP A 193 6.51 5.83 -16.37
C ASP A 193 6.08 4.45 -15.86
N GLU A 194 7.02 3.55 -15.56
CA GLU A 194 6.70 2.25 -14.98
C GLU A 194 6.02 2.42 -13.61
N ILE A 195 6.55 3.31 -12.77
CA ILE A 195 6.10 3.55 -11.39
C ILE A 195 4.80 4.36 -11.34
N LEU A 196 4.62 5.32 -12.26
CA LEU A 196 3.45 6.20 -12.31
C LEU A 196 2.28 5.61 -13.10
N THR A 197 2.56 4.74 -14.08
CA THR A 197 1.56 4.24 -15.03
C THR A 197 1.48 2.71 -15.01
N THR A 198 2.53 2.02 -15.44
CA THR A 198 2.45 0.57 -15.73
C THR A 198 2.13 -0.26 -14.50
N ASN A 199 2.84 -0.03 -13.40
CA ASN A 199 2.66 -0.76 -12.14
C ASN A 199 1.29 -0.53 -11.49
N PRO A 200 0.80 0.71 -11.30
CA PRO A 200 -0.55 0.92 -10.75
C PRO A 200 -1.65 0.42 -11.70
N MET A 201 -1.46 0.49 -13.03
CA MET A 201 -2.42 -0.11 -13.98
C MET A 201 -2.53 -1.62 -13.81
N ARG A 202 -1.40 -2.32 -13.65
CA ARG A 202 -1.38 -3.75 -13.36
C ARG A 202 -2.02 -4.08 -12.01
N LEU A 203 -1.98 -3.18 -11.02
CA LEU A 203 -2.49 -3.44 -9.68
C LEU A 203 -3.98 -3.16 -9.52
N TYR A 204 -4.48 -2.09 -10.13
CA TYR A 204 -5.84 -1.58 -9.87
C TYR A 204 -6.81 -1.75 -11.05
N TRP A 205 -6.31 -2.04 -12.26
CA TRP A 205 -7.15 -2.10 -13.47
C TRP A 205 -7.19 -3.48 -14.12
N GLN A 206 -6.98 -4.53 -13.31
CA GLN A 206 -7.37 -5.90 -13.67
C GLN A 206 -8.89 -6.09 -13.58
#